data_AF-A0A9D9IY66-F1
#
_entry.id   AF-A0A9D9IY66-F1
#
_cell.length_a   1.000
_cell.length_b   1.000
_cell.length_c   1.000
_cell.angle_alpha   90.00
_cell.angle_beta   90.00
_cell.angle_gamma   90.00
#
_symmetry.space_group_name_H-M   'P 1'
#
loop_
_entity.id
_entity.type
_entity.pdbx_description
1 polymer ?
#
loop_
_entity_poly.entity_id
_entity_poly.type
_entity_poly.pdbx_seq_one_letter_code
_entity_poly.pdbx_strand_id
1 'polypeptide(L)'
;MTSILLMAAFAAAVALPADSLAALNSTNPVAETAAPSPDAGFESAVLFLSGASCLEELPQDELERYQNLADHPLDLNLAGRARLTSTGLFSQYQAASLTDYRSRSGDILSFSELGLVDGFSPEFAEALRPFVRLVSDGAPGSRESRRLRHSLTAGGSVRNGDEYTARIKYSMEYGERAEFNWTSRTTYSEPEPAPGTFSAAWYGRRYLGKVVLGHFSARFGQGLAMWSGFSMSGYSSSASFRKNAAGFAATGSAAPELLGVAADWNLGPFTVSTGYSFLGRRIIGNLGWISRNLTLGLTATESAASADWRLSLPDLSVFGEFCSSYLGELCGLAGLIWVPEYGRKFALQARWFDEAWKEYSGIALGWETFSVVCTADAAYRLDKRLAQYKTLVQLKPELAFGEFILTPKLRWSGRLRPSEEFPLRNDLRADLEGSWRGWTAAGRFNALWCEKFGWLWYAQAGRKTENFTLSLRGGIFRIDEWNDRIYVYQQDAPGTFNVPAFYGRGWNLSLYAAVHLGRHHSIWLRLDCVQYPWNLTPRQGKLECRLQYRWRS
;
A
#
# COMPACT_ATOMS: atom_id res chain seq x y z
N MET A 1 -6.32 -8.51 38.09
CA MET A 1 -6.60 -9.81 37.45
C MET A 1 -6.63 -9.77 35.91
N THR A 2 -6.91 -8.63 35.29
CA THR A 2 -6.92 -8.44 33.82
C THR A 2 -5.54 -8.31 33.15
N SER A 3 -4.49 -7.90 33.87
CA SER A 3 -3.10 -7.87 33.37
C SER A 3 -2.48 -9.26 33.21
N ILE A 4 -2.89 -10.21 34.06
CA ILE A 4 -2.42 -11.61 34.01
C ILE A 4 -3.05 -12.35 32.83
N LEU A 5 -4.31 -12.05 32.49
CA LEU A 5 -4.99 -12.60 31.31
C LEU A 5 -4.38 -12.10 29.98
N LEU A 6 -3.85 -10.87 29.94
CA LEU A 6 -3.19 -10.35 28.75
C LEU A 6 -1.79 -10.96 28.55
N MET A 7 -1.03 -11.14 29.64
CA MET A 7 0.22 -11.91 29.60
C MET A 7 -0.03 -13.40 29.34
N ALA A 8 -1.14 -13.96 29.80
CA ALA A 8 -1.54 -15.34 29.49
C ALA A 8 -1.99 -15.50 28.04
N ALA A 9 -2.63 -14.50 27.42
CA ALA A 9 -2.93 -14.52 25.98
C ALA A 9 -1.68 -14.40 25.12
N PHE A 10 -0.70 -13.58 25.55
CA PHE A 10 0.62 -13.50 24.90
C PHE A 10 1.42 -14.79 25.09
N ALA A 11 1.42 -15.37 26.31
CA ALA A 11 2.04 -16.65 26.60
C ALA A 11 1.32 -17.81 25.88
N ALA A 12 0.00 -17.79 25.71
CA ALA A 12 -0.75 -18.82 24.98
C ALA A 12 -0.60 -18.71 23.46
N ALA A 13 -0.43 -17.50 22.91
CA ALA A 13 -0.12 -17.29 21.50
C ALA A 13 1.34 -17.68 21.16
N VAL A 14 2.26 -17.54 22.13
CA VAL A 14 3.67 -17.97 22.01
C VAL A 14 3.84 -19.46 22.38
N ALA A 15 2.98 -20.03 23.23
CA ALA A 15 3.01 -21.42 23.67
C ALA A 15 2.00 -22.30 22.91
N LEU A 16 1.84 -22.10 21.60
CA LEU A 16 1.40 -23.21 20.75
C LEU A 16 2.53 -24.26 20.80
N PRO A 17 2.26 -25.50 21.24
CA PRO A 17 3.27 -26.54 21.24
C PRO A 17 3.87 -26.65 19.83
N ALA A 18 5.19 -26.73 19.72
CA ALA A 18 5.87 -26.92 18.44
C ALA A 18 5.26 -28.11 17.65
N ASP A 19 4.76 -29.11 18.36
CA ASP A 19 4.08 -30.30 17.81
C ASP A 19 2.69 -30.01 17.21
N SER A 20 1.96 -29.01 17.71
CA SER A 20 0.64 -28.60 17.18
C SER A 20 0.77 -27.74 15.90
N LEU A 21 1.83 -26.94 15.82
CA LEU A 21 2.22 -26.19 14.60
C LEU A 21 2.87 -27.11 13.56
N ALA A 22 3.59 -28.15 13.98
CA ALA A 22 4.11 -29.19 13.10
C ALA A 22 2.98 -30.03 12.47
N ALA A 23 1.89 -30.29 13.20
CA ALA A 23 0.71 -31.00 12.67
C ALA A 23 -0.05 -30.24 11.57
N LEU A 24 0.01 -28.90 11.57
CA LEU A 24 -0.49 -28.06 10.48
C LEU A 24 0.44 -28.03 9.26
N ASN A 25 1.73 -28.33 9.45
CA ASN A 25 2.74 -28.37 8.39
C ASN A 25 2.98 -29.78 7.82
N SER A 26 2.56 -30.85 8.52
CA SER A 26 2.82 -32.24 8.13
C SER A 26 1.81 -32.81 7.13
N THR A 27 0.81 -32.04 6.74
CA THR A 27 -0.13 -32.37 5.64
C THR A 27 0.15 -31.54 4.39
N ASN A 28 1.43 -31.40 4.04
CA ASN A 28 1.81 -31.17 2.65
C ASN A 28 2.11 -32.54 2.03
N PRO A 29 1.14 -33.24 1.39
CA PRO A 29 1.55 -34.03 0.25
C PRO A 29 2.23 -33.05 -0.71
N VAL A 30 3.27 -33.52 -1.39
CA VAL A 30 3.96 -32.81 -2.47
C VAL A 30 2.92 -32.50 -3.56
N ALA A 31 2.11 -31.47 -3.35
CA ALA A 31 1.45 -30.75 -4.40
C ALA A 31 2.59 -29.97 -5.04
N GLU A 32 2.93 -30.34 -6.28
CA GLU A 32 3.58 -29.43 -7.22
C GLU A 32 3.11 -28.03 -6.89
N THR A 33 4.05 -27.14 -6.57
CA THR A 33 3.81 -25.73 -6.31
C THR A 33 2.94 -25.21 -7.44
N ALA A 34 1.63 -25.23 -7.23
CA ALA A 34 0.67 -24.60 -8.09
C ALA A 34 1.08 -23.15 -8.03
N ALA A 35 1.65 -22.64 -9.12
CA ALA A 35 1.90 -21.23 -9.29
C ALA A 35 0.64 -20.50 -8.80
N PRO A 36 0.77 -19.50 -7.91
CA PRO A 36 -0.39 -18.75 -7.45
C PRO A 36 -1.20 -18.34 -8.67
N SER A 37 -2.50 -18.63 -8.62
CA SER A 37 -3.38 -18.59 -9.79
C SER A 37 -3.18 -17.30 -10.61
N PRO A 38 -3.15 -17.36 -11.96
CA PRO A 38 -2.99 -16.19 -12.83
C PRO A 38 -4.05 -15.08 -12.62
N ASP A 39 -5.14 -15.40 -11.91
CA ASP A 39 -6.26 -14.53 -11.55
C ASP A 39 -6.14 -13.92 -10.14
N ALA A 40 -4.98 -14.02 -9.48
CA ALA A 40 -4.68 -13.32 -8.22
C ALA A 40 -4.69 -11.80 -8.48
N GLY A 41 -5.91 -11.25 -8.40
CA GLY A 41 -6.26 -9.97 -8.94
C GLY A 41 -5.66 -8.85 -8.12
N PHE A 42 -5.02 -7.91 -8.82
CA PHE A 42 -4.66 -6.54 -8.42
C PHE A 42 -4.60 -6.24 -6.91
N GLU A 43 -5.72 -6.35 -6.18
CA GLU A 43 -5.82 -6.20 -4.73
C GLU A 43 -4.81 -7.06 -3.95
N SER A 44 -4.64 -8.36 -4.27
CA SER A 44 -3.67 -9.22 -3.58
C SER A 44 -2.23 -8.74 -3.78
N ALA A 45 -1.91 -8.34 -5.01
CA ALA A 45 -0.62 -7.78 -5.38
C ALA A 45 -0.35 -6.44 -4.68
N VAL A 46 -1.35 -5.56 -4.58
CA VAL A 46 -1.26 -4.30 -3.82
C VAL A 46 -0.98 -4.57 -2.35
N LEU A 47 -1.69 -5.51 -1.71
CA LEU A 47 -1.48 -5.85 -0.31
C LEU A 47 -0.08 -6.42 -0.05
N PHE A 48 0.41 -7.29 -0.93
CA PHE A 48 1.75 -7.84 -0.83
C PHE A 48 2.84 -6.76 -0.95
N LEU A 49 2.75 -5.91 -1.99
CA LEU A 49 3.76 -4.89 -2.27
C LEU A 49 3.76 -3.73 -1.26
N SER A 50 2.58 -3.39 -0.72
CA SER A 50 2.46 -2.36 0.31
C SER A 50 2.73 -2.86 1.73
N GLY A 51 2.71 -4.17 1.94
CA GLY A 51 2.79 -4.81 3.25
C GLY A 51 1.50 -4.70 4.08
N ALA A 52 0.43 -4.09 3.54
CA ALA A 52 -0.85 -3.95 4.22
C ALA A 52 -1.53 -5.31 4.43
N SER A 53 -2.22 -5.46 5.56
CA SER A 53 -2.97 -6.70 5.85
C SER A 53 -4.33 -6.73 5.17
N CYS A 54 -4.88 -5.56 4.84
CA CYS A 54 -6.13 -5.36 4.12
C CYS A 54 -6.19 -3.96 3.48
N LEU A 55 -7.09 -3.75 2.51
CA LEU A 55 -7.14 -2.52 1.72
C LEU A 55 -7.52 -1.30 2.57
N GLU A 56 -8.26 -1.49 3.67
CA GLU A 56 -8.67 -0.42 4.58
C GLU A 56 -7.50 0.29 5.29
N GLU A 57 -6.32 -0.31 5.33
CA GLU A 57 -5.11 0.29 5.89
C GLU A 57 -4.39 1.20 4.89
N LEU A 58 -4.75 1.10 3.61
CA LEU A 58 -4.15 1.90 2.55
C LEU A 58 -4.97 3.17 2.34
N PRO A 59 -4.33 4.32 2.18
CA PRO A 59 -5.00 5.53 1.79
C PRO A 59 -5.23 5.56 0.28
N GLN A 60 -6.06 6.52 -0.09
CA GLN A 60 -6.49 6.72 -1.47
C GLN A 60 -5.31 6.96 -2.42
N ASP A 61 -4.37 7.83 -2.07
CA ASP A 61 -3.22 8.21 -2.91
C ASP A 61 -2.33 7.01 -3.27
N GLU A 62 -2.12 6.10 -2.32
CA GLU A 62 -1.32 4.90 -2.53
C GLU A 62 -2.03 3.93 -3.48
N LEU A 63 -3.35 3.70 -3.30
CA LEU A 63 -4.12 2.85 -4.20
C LEU A 63 -4.21 3.47 -5.61
N GLU A 64 -4.40 4.79 -5.71
CA GLU A 64 -4.37 5.53 -6.97
C GLU A 64 -3.03 5.32 -7.70
N ARG A 65 -1.90 5.29 -6.98
CA ARG A 65 -0.58 5.00 -7.56
C ARG A 65 -0.53 3.59 -8.18
N TYR A 66 -0.95 2.57 -7.45
CA TYR A 66 -0.98 1.19 -7.96
C TYR A 66 -1.93 1.03 -9.15
N GLN A 67 -3.09 1.70 -9.12
CA GLN A 67 -4.03 1.69 -10.25
C GLN A 67 -3.41 2.33 -11.49
N ASN A 68 -2.73 3.47 -11.36
CA ASN A 68 -2.03 4.10 -12.48
C ASN A 68 -0.97 3.15 -13.07
N LEU A 69 -0.21 2.45 -12.23
CA LEU A 69 0.80 1.47 -12.68
C LEU A 69 0.15 0.26 -13.37
N ALA A 70 -1.02 -0.19 -12.93
CA ALA A 70 -1.72 -1.29 -13.59
C ALA A 70 -2.35 -0.87 -14.93
N ASP A 71 -2.84 0.36 -15.01
CA ASP A 71 -3.36 0.93 -16.26
C ASP A 71 -2.24 1.25 -17.27
N HIS A 72 -1.06 1.59 -16.76
CA HIS A 72 0.14 1.91 -17.52
C HIS A 72 1.34 1.05 -17.07
N PRO A 73 1.38 -0.26 -17.41
CA PRO A 73 2.42 -1.15 -16.94
C PRO A 73 3.82 -0.74 -17.37
N LEU A 74 4.72 -0.68 -16.39
CA LEU A 74 6.13 -0.31 -16.55
C LEU A 74 6.87 -1.38 -17.34
N ASP A 75 7.63 -0.99 -18.36
CA ASP A 75 8.48 -1.93 -19.09
C ASP A 75 9.83 -2.13 -18.40
N LEU A 76 10.07 -3.29 -17.80
CA LEU A 76 11.30 -3.54 -17.03
C LEU A 76 12.55 -3.60 -17.90
N ASN A 77 12.43 -4.01 -19.16
CA ASN A 77 13.54 -4.10 -20.09
C ASN A 77 13.92 -2.74 -20.69
N LEU A 78 13.07 -1.73 -20.54
CA LEU A 78 13.33 -0.36 -21.02
C LEU A 78 13.58 0.66 -19.91
N ALA A 79 12.92 0.50 -18.75
CA ALA A 79 12.97 1.48 -17.68
C ALA A 79 14.41 1.66 -17.12
N GLY A 80 14.84 2.90 -16.97
CA GLY A 80 16.09 3.22 -16.28
C GLY A 80 15.93 3.20 -14.77
N ARG A 81 17.05 3.19 -14.03
CA ARG A 81 17.08 3.21 -12.55
C ARG A 81 16.16 4.27 -11.93
N ALA A 82 16.21 5.51 -12.43
CA ALA A 82 15.40 6.61 -11.89
C ALA A 82 13.89 6.42 -12.09
N ARG A 83 13.49 5.84 -13.24
CA ARG A 83 12.10 5.49 -13.53
C ARG A 83 11.62 4.37 -12.61
N LEU A 84 12.41 3.30 -12.49
CA LEU A 84 12.13 2.17 -11.59
C LEU A 84 11.86 2.65 -10.15
N THR A 85 12.79 3.39 -9.55
CA THR A 85 12.66 3.85 -8.16
C THR A 85 11.47 4.81 -7.98
N SER A 86 11.18 5.67 -8.96
CA SER A 86 10.07 6.64 -8.85
C SER A 86 8.69 5.99 -8.75
N THR A 87 8.53 4.75 -9.22
CA THR A 87 7.25 4.03 -9.11
C THR A 87 6.89 3.68 -7.67
N GLY A 88 7.86 3.66 -6.75
CA GLY A 88 7.69 3.16 -5.39
C GLY A 88 7.61 1.64 -5.28
N LEU A 89 7.66 0.90 -6.41
CA LEU A 89 7.66 -0.56 -6.41
C LEU A 89 9.02 -1.15 -6.08
N PHE A 90 10.09 -0.50 -6.53
CA PHE A 90 11.45 -1.01 -6.44
C PHE A 90 12.28 -0.21 -5.45
N SER A 91 12.96 -0.91 -4.54
CA SER A 91 14.05 -0.32 -3.78
C SER A 91 15.20 0.09 -4.70
N GLN A 92 16.03 1.01 -4.24
CA GLN A 92 17.19 1.45 -5.02
C GLN A 92 18.15 0.29 -5.35
N TYR A 93 18.29 -0.68 -4.43
CA TYR A 93 19.04 -1.92 -4.65
C TYR A 93 18.43 -2.77 -5.78
N GLN A 94 17.13 -3.04 -5.74
CA GLN A 94 16.43 -3.80 -6.78
C GLN A 94 16.56 -3.12 -8.16
N ALA A 95 16.43 -1.79 -8.20
CA ALA A 95 16.60 -1.04 -9.45
C ALA A 95 18.04 -1.14 -9.99
N ALA A 96 19.06 -1.12 -9.12
CA ALA A 96 20.45 -1.29 -9.50
C ALA A 96 20.73 -2.73 -9.97
N SER A 97 20.29 -3.74 -9.21
CA SER A 97 20.43 -5.16 -9.53
C SER A 97 19.79 -5.51 -10.88
N LEU A 98 18.56 -5.02 -11.12
CA LEU A 98 17.85 -5.21 -12.38
C LEU A 98 18.61 -4.60 -13.57
N THR A 99 19.15 -3.38 -13.41
CA THR A 99 19.90 -2.68 -14.46
C THR A 99 21.22 -3.40 -14.75
N ASP A 100 21.90 -3.87 -13.71
CA ASP A 100 23.16 -4.60 -13.82
C ASP A 100 22.96 -5.98 -14.47
N TYR A 101 21.94 -6.73 -14.05
CA TYR A 101 21.54 -7.98 -14.69
C TYR A 101 21.29 -7.79 -16.19
N ARG A 102 20.50 -6.76 -16.55
CA ARG A 102 20.23 -6.42 -17.96
C ARG A 102 21.48 -6.10 -18.77
N SER A 103 22.46 -5.45 -18.15
CA SER A 103 23.72 -5.11 -18.81
C SER A 103 24.61 -6.33 -19.08
N ARG A 104 24.51 -7.37 -18.24
CA ARG A 104 25.32 -8.59 -18.32
C ARG A 104 24.65 -9.71 -19.14
N SER A 105 23.35 -9.92 -18.93
CA SER A 105 22.60 -11.07 -19.45
C SER A 105 21.64 -10.71 -20.60
N GLY A 106 21.27 -9.43 -20.75
CA GLY A 106 20.28 -8.97 -21.72
C GLY A 106 18.88 -8.78 -21.14
N ASP A 107 17.86 -8.79 -22.00
CA ASP A 107 16.46 -8.60 -21.61
C ASP A 107 15.95 -9.76 -20.74
N ILE A 108 15.10 -9.44 -19.77
CA ILE A 108 14.40 -10.44 -18.96
C ILE A 108 13.17 -10.91 -19.72
N LEU A 109 13.06 -12.23 -19.88
CA LEU A 109 12.07 -12.87 -20.73
C LEU A 109 10.86 -13.38 -19.96
N SER A 110 10.98 -13.62 -18.66
CA SER A 110 9.89 -14.15 -17.84
C SER A 110 9.90 -13.66 -16.39
N PHE A 111 8.76 -13.73 -15.71
CA PHE A 111 8.65 -13.43 -14.27
C PHE A 111 9.41 -14.46 -13.42
N SER A 112 9.50 -15.71 -13.87
CA SER A 112 10.32 -16.73 -13.23
C SER A 112 11.80 -16.37 -13.27
N GLU A 113 12.29 -15.84 -14.40
CA GLU A 113 13.66 -15.32 -14.53
C GLU A 113 13.88 -14.08 -13.65
N LEU A 114 12.90 -13.17 -13.58
CA LEU A 114 12.96 -12.03 -12.67
C LEU A 114 13.12 -12.48 -11.21
N GLY A 115 12.46 -13.55 -10.80
CA GLY A 115 12.61 -14.15 -9.46
C GLY A 115 13.99 -14.76 -9.17
N LEU A 116 14.88 -14.86 -10.16
CA LEU A 116 16.28 -15.28 -9.99
C LEU A 116 17.24 -14.08 -9.89
N VAL A 117 16.77 -12.86 -10.13
CA VAL A 117 17.59 -11.65 -10.04
C VAL A 117 17.79 -11.28 -8.57
N ASP A 118 19.03 -10.95 -8.20
CA ASP A 118 19.37 -10.56 -6.82
C ASP A 118 18.41 -9.48 -6.28
N GLY A 119 17.72 -9.77 -5.18
CA GLY A 119 16.74 -8.85 -4.56
C GLY A 119 15.29 -9.02 -5.02
N PHE A 120 15.00 -9.97 -5.91
CA PHE A 120 13.65 -10.34 -6.34
C PHE A 120 13.36 -11.77 -5.91
N SER A 121 12.36 -11.96 -5.04
CA SER A 121 11.87 -13.31 -4.74
C SER A 121 10.83 -13.74 -5.79
N PRO A 122 10.59 -15.05 -5.99
CA PRO A 122 9.55 -15.53 -6.90
C PRO A 122 8.16 -14.93 -6.60
N GLU A 123 7.81 -14.78 -5.32
CA GLU A 123 6.53 -14.20 -4.89
C GLU A 123 6.47 -12.71 -5.22
N PHE A 124 7.58 -11.98 -5.04
CA PHE A 124 7.67 -10.57 -5.41
C PHE A 124 7.58 -10.39 -6.92
N ALA A 125 8.22 -11.25 -7.71
CA ALA A 125 8.12 -11.22 -9.17
C ALA A 125 6.67 -11.45 -9.65
N GLU A 126 5.97 -12.43 -9.09
CA GLU A 126 4.55 -12.65 -9.41
C GLU A 126 3.65 -11.48 -8.96
N ALA A 127 3.91 -10.92 -7.77
CA ALA A 127 3.17 -9.75 -7.30
C ALA A 127 3.35 -8.50 -8.19
N LEU A 128 4.44 -8.41 -8.96
CA LEU A 128 4.65 -7.30 -9.89
C LEU A 128 3.83 -7.41 -11.18
N ARG A 129 3.37 -8.61 -11.53
CA ARG A 129 2.73 -8.92 -12.82
C ARG A 129 1.60 -7.97 -13.25
N PRO A 130 0.75 -7.44 -12.35
CA PRO A 130 -0.28 -6.46 -12.75
C PRO A 130 0.28 -5.08 -13.14
N PHE A 131 1.49 -4.74 -12.69
CA PHE A 131 2.06 -3.39 -12.74
C PHE A 131 3.23 -3.24 -13.72
N VAL A 132 3.76 -4.35 -14.21
CA VAL A 132 4.95 -4.37 -15.06
C VAL A 132 4.76 -5.28 -16.26
N ARG A 133 5.52 -5.03 -17.31
CA ARG A 133 5.58 -5.86 -18.50
C ARG A 133 7.03 -6.20 -18.85
N LEU A 134 7.19 -7.37 -19.43
CA LEU A 134 8.45 -7.87 -19.97
C LEU A 134 8.27 -7.91 -21.49
N VAL A 135 8.64 -6.81 -22.16
CA VAL A 135 8.69 -6.76 -23.63
C VAL A 135 10.14 -6.96 -24.02
N SER A 136 10.40 -7.89 -24.93
CA SER A 136 11.71 -8.02 -25.57
C SER A 136 11.55 -7.66 -27.04
N ASP A 137 12.13 -6.54 -27.44
CA ASP A 137 12.00 -6.00 -28.81
C ASP A 137 13.37 -5.83 -29.52
N GLY A 138 14.44 -6.47 -29.03
CA GLY A 138 15.71 -6.50 -29.76
C GLY A 138 16.90 -7.06 -29.00
N ALA A 139 18.07 -6.99 -29.63
CA ALA A 139 19.34 -7.30 -28.98
C ALA A 139 19.55 -6.42 -27.73
N PRO A 140 20.29 -6.89 -26.71
CA PRO A 140 20.49 -6.19 -25.44
C PRO A 140 20.80 -4.70 -25.64
N GLY A 141 19.92 -3.82 -25.12
CA GLY A 141 20.11 -2.38 -25.18
C GLY A 141 19.59 -1.65 -26.43
N SER A 142 18.78 -2.27 -27.30
CA SER A 142 18.21 -1.62 -28.49
C SER A 142 16.75 -1.12 -28.35
N ARG A 143 16.56 0.12 -28.82
CA ARG A 143 15.40 1.03 -28.93
C ARG A 143 14.18 0.90 -27.99
N GLU A 144 14.19 1.86 -27.07
CA GLU A 144 13.05 2.55 -26.44
C GLU A 144 11.79 2.65 -27.32
N SER A 145 10.70 2.00 -26.89
CA SER A 145 9.37 2.23 -27.43
C SER A 145 8.93 3.66 -27.10
N ARG A 146 9.00 4.55 -28.09
CA ARG A 146 8.53 5.95 -28.02
C ARG A 146 7.01 6.05 -28.17
N ARG A 147 6.29 5.08 -27.60
CA ARG A 147 4.84 5.08 -27.69
C ARG A 147 4.29 6.13 -26.74
N LEU A 148 3.57 7.08 -27.30
CA LEU A 148 2.75 7.97 -26.52
C LEU A 148 1.52 7.18 -26.03
N ARG A 149 1.29 7.20 -24.72
CA ARG A 149 0.07 6.73 -24.09
C ARG A 149 -0.57 7.91 -23.40
N HIS A 150 -1.89 8.00 -23.49
CA HIS A 150 -2.63 8.96 -22.68
C HIS A 150 -3.95 8.37 -22.22
N SER A 151 -4.45 8.91 -21.12
CA SER A 151 -5.77 8.59 -20.61
C SER A 151 -6.46 9.85 -20.11
N LEU A 152 -7.74 9.96 -20.41
CA LEU A 152 -8.64 10.97 -19.88
C LEU A 152 -9.72 10.25 -19.08
N THR A 153 -9.83 10.58 -17.81
CA THR A 153 -10.84 10.06 -16.90
C THR A 153 -11.71 11.21 -16.42
N ALA A 154 -13.02 11.10 -16.60
CA ALA A 154 -13.99 12.03 -16.07
C ALA A 154 -15.03 11.25 -15.27
N GLY A 155 -15.36 11.73 -14.08
CA GLY A 155 -16.34 11.07 -13.23
C GLY A 155 -17.02 12.03 -12.28
N GLY A 156 -18.18 11.62 -11.80
CA GLY A 156 -18.90 12.36 -10.78
C GLY A 156 -19.77 11.45 -9.93
N SER A 157 -20.10 11.93 -8.74
CA SER A 157 -21.01 11.26 -7.82
C SER A 157 -22.02 12.24 -7.26
N VAL A 158 -23.24 11.77 -7.06
CA VAL A 158 -24.32 12.49 -6.36
C VAL A 158 -24.72 11.67 -5.15
N ARG A 159 -24.85 12.33 -4.00
CA ARG A 159 -25.29 11.74 -2.74
C ARG A 159 -26.50 12.49 -2.20
N ASN A 160 -27.52 11.73 -1.81
CA ASN A 160 -28.77 12.25 -1.21
C ASN A 160 -29.48 13.35 -2.04
N GLY A 161 -29.21 13.45 -3.34
CA GLY A 161 -29.80 14.43 -4.26
C GLY A 161 -29.02 15.75 -4.38
N ASP A 162 -28.39 16.22 -3.30
CA ASP A 162 -27.87 17.59 -3.24
C ASP A 162 -26.33 17.66 -3.19
N GLU A 163 -25.66 16.67 -2.59
CA GLU A 163 -24.21 16.62 -2.52
C GLU A 163 -23.64 16.05 -3.83
N TYR A 164 -22.81 16.81 -4.54
CA TYR A 164 -22.11 16.32 -5.72
C TYR A 164 -20.59 16.40 -5.60
N THR A 165 -19.90 15.59 -6.39
CA THR A 165 -18.46 15.68 -6.62
C THR A 165 -18.23 15.42 -8.10
N ALA A 166 -17.37 16.22 -8.74
CA ALA A 166 -16.90 15.96 -10.09
C ALA A 166 -15.38 15.96 -10.11
N ARG A 167 -14.80 15.10 -10.95
CA ARG A 167 -13.35 14.96 -11.09
C ARG A 167 -12.98 14.72 -12.55
N ILE A 168 -11.93 15.39 -12.99
CA ILE A 168 -11.29 15.19 -14.29
C ILE A 168 -9.82 14.90 -14.03
N LYS A 169 -9.30 13.87 -14.69
CA LYS A 169 -7.90 13.47 -14.64
C LYS A 169 -7.39 13.18 -16.05
N TYR A 170 -6.25 13.76 -16.39
CA TYR A 170 -5.52 13.50 -17.61
C TYR A 170 -4.12 13.00 -17.27
N SER A 171 -3.74 11.87 -17.83
CA SER A 171 -2.41 11.29 -17.67
C SER A 171 -1.81 11.02 -19.06
N MET A 172 -0.54 11.34 -19.23
CA MET A 172 0.18 11.18 -20.50
C MET A 172 1.58 10.65 -20.20
N GLU A 173 2.00 9.65 -20.95
CA GLU A 173 3.31 9.02 -20.84
C GLU A 173 3.95 8.89 -22.22
N TYR A 174 5.20 9.31 -22.32
CA TYR A 174 6.00 9.17 -23.53
C TYR A 174 7.10 8.13 -23.30
N GLY A 175 6.76 6.87 -23.57
CA GLY A 175 7.58 5.72 -23.21
C GLY A 175 7.97 5.77 -21.73
N GLU A 176 9.25 5.51 -21.44
CA GLU A 176 9.80 5.60 -20.09
C GLU A 176 10.55 6.92 -19.82
N ARG A 177 10.41 7.92 -20.70
CA ARG A 177 11.18 9.17 -20.64
C ARG A 177 10.45 10.33 -20.01
N ALA A 178 9.13 10.40 -20.15
CA ALA A 178 8.39 11.53 -19.62
C ALA A 178 6.99 11.12 -19.23
N GLU A 179 6.48 11.75 -18.18
CA GLU A 179 5.10 11.65 -17.74
C GLU A 179 4.54 13.03 -17.44
N PHE A 180 3.23 13.17 -17.63
CA PHE A 180 2.46 14.35 -17.28
C PHE A 180 1.14 13.90 -16.66
N ASN A 181 0.78 14.49 -15.54
CA ASN A 181 -0.49 14.26 -14.86
C ASN A 181 -1.15 15.60 -14.55
N TRP A 182 -2.45 15.66 -14.77
CA TRP A 182 -3.29 16.77 -14.36
C TRP A 182 -4.58 16.23 -13.75
N THR A 183 -4.94 16.68 -12.55
CA THR A 183 -6.15 16.26 -11.84
C THR A 183 -6.85 17.49 -11.29
N SER A 184 -8.11 17.69 -11.63
CA SER A 184 -8.98 18.70 -11.03
C SER A 184 -10.20 18.02 -10.40
N ARG A 185 -10.62 18.55 -9.25
CA ARG A 185 -11.75 18.04 -8.46
C ARG A 185 -12.57 19.23 -7.97
N THR A 186 -13.89 19.09 -8.07
CA THR A 186 -14.87 20.02 -7.50
C THR A 186 -15.81 19.22 -6.59
N THR A 187 -16.28 19.86 -5.53
CA THR A 187 -17.21 19.26 -4.57
C THR A 187 -18.34 20.23 -4.31
N TYR A 188 -19.43 19.73 -3.72
CA TYR A 188 -20.54 20.58 -3.27
C TYR A 188 -20.10 21.75 -2.38
N SER A 189 -19.12 21.52 -1.50
CA SER A 189 -18.58 22.55 -0.60
C SER A 189 -17.65 23.54 -1.28
N GLU A 190 -17.02 23.14 -2.39
CA GLU A 190 -16.06 23.94 -3.16
C GLU A 190 -16.44 23.85 -4.65
N PRO A 191 -17.49 24.60 -5.06
CA PRO A 191 -18.05 24.49 -6.40
C PRO A 191 -17.20 25.16 -7.49
N GLU A 192 -16.27 26.03 -7.10
CA GLU A 192 -15.37 26.71 -8.05
C GLU A 192 -14.27 25.75 -8.52
N PRO A 193 -14.12 25.53 -9.84
CA PRO A 193 -13.07 24.65 -10.36
C PRO A 193 -11.70 25.28 -10.19
N ALA A 194 -10.94 24.79 -9.20
CA ALA A 194 -9.53 25.10 -9.09
C ALA A 194 -8.74 24.48 -10.27
N PRO A 195 -7.61 25.10 -10.67
CA PRO A 195 -6.71 24.53 -11.68
C PRO A 195 -6.19 23.13 -11.28
N GLY A 196 -6.35 22.74 -10.02
CA GLY A 196 -6.08 21.40 -9.53
C GLY A 196 -4.59 21.13 -9.41
N THR A 197 -4.24 19.86 -9.51
CA THR A 197 -2.89 19.37 -9.35
C THR A 197 -2.33 19.04 -10.71
N PHE A 198 -1.15 19.57 -11.03
CA PHE A 198 -0.41 19.22 -12.23
C PHE A 198 0.98 18.74 -11.83
N SER A 199 1.52 17.77 -12.55
CA SER A 199 2.89 17.30 -12.39
C SER A 199 3.45 16.83 -13.73
N ALA A 200 4.72 17.11 -13.96
CA ALA A 200 5.46 16.65 -15.13
C ALA A 200 6.79 16.08 -14.67
N ALA A 201 7.19 14.93 -15.18
CA ALA A 201 8.52 14.40 -14.92
C ALA A 201 9.21 13.98 -16.21
N TRP A 202 10.53 14.13 -16.21
CA TRP A 202 11.43 13.67 -17.25
C TRP A 202 12.48 12.75 -16.63
N TYR A 203 12.72 11.61 -17.26
CA TYR A 203 13.65 10.58 -16.82
C TYR A 203 14.81 10.48 -17.81
N GLY A 204 16.00 10.84 -17.32
CA GLY A 204 17.24 10.74 -18.08
C GLY A 204 17.97 9.42 -17.82
N ARG A 205 18.97 9.13 -18.69
CA ARG A 205 19.71 7.85 -18.69
C ARG A 205 21.15 7.94 -18.19
N ARG A 206 21.74 9.13 -18.10
CA ARG A 206 23.14 9.35 -17.68
C ARG A 206 23.17 10.12 -16.36
N TYR A 207 23.79 11.30 -16.36
CA TYR A 207 24.04 12.09 -15.15
C TYR A 207 22.78 12.72 -14.59
N LEU A 208 21.93 13.30 -15.42
CA LEU A 208 20.60 13.72 -14.99
C LEU A 208 19.68 12.49 -15.02
N GLY A 209 19.31 12.01 -13.83
CA GLY A 209 18.46 10.84 -13.67
C GLY A 209 16.99 11.18 -13.81
N LYS A 210 16.55 12.27 -13.18
CA LYS A 210 15.15 12.68 -13.17
C LYS A 210 15.00 14.17 -12.92
N VAL A 211 13.98 14.78 -13.50
CA VAL A 211 13.49 16.12 -13.16
C VAL A 211 11.99 16.04 -13.00
N VAL A 212 11.45 16.67 -11.96
CA VAL A 212 10.02 16.78 -11.68
C VAL A 212 9.66 18.25 -11.55
N LEU A 213 8.59 18.67 -12.21
CA LEU A 213 8.03 20.02 -12.18
C LEU A 213 6.55 19.94 -11.77
N GLY A 214 6.10 20.90 -10.97
CA GLY A 214 4.73 20.92 -10.46
C GLY A 214 4.61 20.17 -9.14
N HIS A 215 3.53 19.43 -8.94
CA HIS A 215 3.30 18.67 -7.72
C HIS A 215 4.14 17.40 -7.69
N PHE A 216 4.77 17.13 -6.56
CA PHE A 216 5.62 15.95 -6.41
C PHE A 216 5.50 15.34 -5.02
N SER A 217 6.00 14.12 -4.88
CA SER A 217 6.24 13.48 -3.60
C SER A 217 7.74 13.32 -3.38
N ALA A 218 8.17 13.39 -2.13
CA ALA A 218 9.54 13.18 -1.70
C ALA A 218 9.55 12.16 -0.56
N ARG A 219 10.21 11.02 -0.78
CA ARG A 219 10.28 9.91 0.18
C ARG A 219 11.73 9.46 0.31
N PHE A 220 12.37 9.82 1.42
CA PHE A 220 13.77 9.53 1.71
C PHE A 220 13.92 8.76 3.03
N GLY A 221 14.99 7.97 3.15
CA GLY A 221 15.27 7.17 4.34
C GLY A 221 14.13 6.24 4.77
N GLN A 222 13.87 6.21 6.07
CA GLN A 222 12.70 5.60 6.72
C GLN A 222 11.61 6.65 7.05
N GLY A 223 11.82 7.89 6.62
CA GLY A 223 10.89 9.00 6.73
C GLY A 223 10.98 9.79 8.02
N LEU A 224 12.14 9.82 8.69
CA LEU A 224 12.33 10.67 9.88
C LEU A 224 12.48 12.15 9.51
N ALA A 225 13.29 12.49 8.50
CA ALA A 225 13.45 13.88 8.06
C ALA A 225 12.46 14.29 6.96
N MET A 226 12.19 13.42 5.98
CA MET A 226 11.33 13.75 4.83
C MET A 226 10.56 12.54 4.30
N TRP A 227 9.24 12.58 4.46
CA TRP A 227 8.32 11.64 3.83
C TRP A 227 6.99 12.33 3.54
N SER A 228 6.64 12.48 2.27
CA SER A 228 5.35 13.03 1.86
C SER A 228 4.36 11.94 1.44
N GLY A 229 3.09 12.13 1.76
CA GLY A 229 2.01 11.20 1.45
C GLY A 229 2.02 9.97 2.34
N PHE A 230 1.38 8.88 1.88
CA PHE A 230 1.18 7.71 2.73
C PHE A 230 2.46 7.12 3.34
N SER A 231 2.39 6.82 4.64
CA SER A 231 3.29 5.91 5.32
C SER A 231 2.46 4.92 6.14
N MET A 232 2.70 3.62 5.95
CA MET A 232 2.13 2.60 6.82
C MET A 232 2.65 2.79 8.25
N SER A 233 1.73 2.91 9.22
CA SER A 233 2.06 3.09 10.64
C SER A 233 1.82 1.82 11.49
N GLY A 234 1.31 0.76 10.87
CA GLY A 234 1.02 -0.53 11.51
C GLY A 234 1.96 -1.63 11.03
N TYR A 235 2.22 -2.60 11.90
CA TYR A 235 3.00 -3.79 11.58
C TYR A 235 2.06 -4.91 11.12
N SER A 236 1.60 -4.81 9.88
CA SER A 236 0.64 -5.73 9.25
C SER A 236 1.30 -6.95 8.58
N SER A 237 2.59 -6.85 8.28
CA SER A 237 3.45 -7.90 7.74
C SER A 237 4.91 -7.59 8.10
N SER A 238 5.81 -8.55 7.86
CA SER A 238 7.26 -8.35 7.98
C SER A 238 7.77 -7.21 7.09
N ALA A 239 7.16 -6.99 5.92
CA ALA A 239 7.53 -5.90 5.01
C ALA A 239 7.24 -4.51 5.60
N SER A 240 6.18 -4.38 6.42
CA SER A 240 5.79 -3.11 7.06
C SER A 240 6.81 -2.59 8.08
N PHE A 241 7.77 -3.41 8.51
CA PHE A 241 8.84 -3.00 9.43
C PHE A 241 9.88 -2.11 8.77
N ARG A 242 9.92 -2.03 7.43
CA ARG A 242 10.89 -1.21 6.71
C ARG A 242 10.20 -0.48 5.58
N LYS A 243 10.45 0.83 5.47
CA LYS A 243 10.00 1.63 4.32
C LYS A 243 11.01 1.56 3.19
N ASN A 244 10.52 1.59 1.96
CA ASN A 244 11.35 1.72 0.76
C ASN A 244 11.21 3.15 0.23
N ALA A 245 12.29 3.92 0.32
CA ALA A 245 12.36 5.28 -0.21
C ALA A 245 12.28 5.29 -1.75
N ALA A 246 11.41 6.14 -2.30
CA ALA A 246 11.21 6.32 -3.74
C ALA A 246 11.94 7.57 -4.31
N GLY A 247 12.56 8.38 -3.44
CA GLY A 247 13.12 9.68 -3.80
C GLY A 247 12.02 10.65 -4.22
N PHE A 248 12.30 11.50 -5.20
CA PHE A 248 11.28 12.35 -5.81
C PHE A 248 10.39 11.56 -6.79
N ALA A 249 9.10 11.84 -6.85
CA ALA A 249 8.22 11.26 -7.88
C ALA A 249 7.09 12.23 -8.23
N ALA A 250 6.69 12.28 -9.51
CA ALA A 250 5.51 13.05 -9.90
C ALA A 250 4.27 12.42 -9.26
N THR A 251 3.26 13.24 -8.97
CA THR A 251 2.01 12.76 -8.39
C THR A 251 0.81 13.22 -9.21
N GLY A 252 -0.14 12.30 -9.42
CA GLY A 252 -1.46 12.59 -9.98
C GLY A 252 -2.54 12.72 -8.91
N SER A 253 -2.18 12.72 -7.62
CA SER A 253 -3.13 12.84 -6.51
C SER A 253 -3.85 14.19 -6.55
N ALA A 254 -5.09 14.21 -6.09
CA ALA A 254 -5.88 15.44 -5.94
C ALA A 254 -5.50 16.27 -4.69
N ALA A 255 -4.71 15.72 -3.76
CA ALA A 255 -4.29 16.39 -2.53
C ALA A 255 -2.78 16.20 -2.24
N PRO A 256 -1.88 16.73 -3.08
CA PRO A 256 -0.44 16.66 -2.91
C PRO A 256 0.07 17.64 -1.85
N GLU A 257 1.17 17.29 -1.19
CA GLU A 257 1.79 18.09 -0.12
C GLU A 257 2.89 19.03 -0.61
N LEU A 258 3.46 18.80 -1.79
CA LEU A 258 4.59 19.57 -2.32
C LEU A 258 4.29 20.06 -3.74
N LEU A 259 4.70 21.29 -4.03
CA LEU A 259 4.58 21.94 -5.33
C LEU A 259 5.87 22.70 -5.63
N GLY A 260 6.59 22.31 -6.67
CA GLY A 260 7.79 23.02 -7.09
C GLY A 260 8.64 22.27 -8.11
N VAL A 261 9.95 22.24 -7.88
CA VAL A 261 10.94 21.66 -8.80
C VAL A 261 11.84 20.71 -8.03
N ALA A 262 12.08 19.52 -8.56
CA ALA A 262 12.99 18.55 -7.99
C ALA A 262 13.80 17.85 -9.08
N ALA A 263 15.03 17.45 -8.76
CA ALA A 263 15.92 16.77 -9.69
C ALA A 263 16.84 15.77 -8.97
N ASP A 264 17.10 14.64 -9.65
CA ASP A 264 18.05 13.62 -9.24
C ASP A 264 19.22 13.57 -10.23
N TRP A 265 20.44 13.57 -9.69
CA TRP A 265 21.69 13.45 -10.43
C TRP A 265 22.40 12.16 -10.05
N ASN A 266 22.65 11.28 -11.02
CA ASN A 266 23.37 10.03 -10.84
C ASN A 266 24.85 10.20 -11.18
N LEU A 267 25.71 9.98 -10.18
CA LEU A 267 27.17 10.12 -10.27
C LEU A 267 27.83 8.79 -9.86
N GLY A 268 27.70 7.78 -10.71
CA GLY A 268 28.17 6.41 -10.42
C GLY A 268 27.39 5.79 -9.25
N PRO A 269 28.04 5.44 -8.12
CA PRO A 269 27.35 4.90 -6.95
C PRO A 269 26.57 5.97 -6.16
N PHE A 270 26.82 7.26 -6.43
CA PHE A 270 26.17 8.38 -5.75
C PHE A 270 24.91 8.85 -6.48
N THR A 271 23.91 9.28 -5.73
CA THR A 271 22.73 10.01 -6.22
C THR A 271 22.54 11.28 -5.42
N VAL A 272 22.60 12.43 -6.08
CA VAL A 272 22.34 13.74 -5.48
C VAL A 272 20.94 14.17 -5.87
N SER A 273 20.03 14.22 -4.90
CA SER A 273 18.64 14.63 -5.09
C SER A 273 18.47 16.01 -4.48
N THR A 274 17.95 16.96 -5.25
CA THR A 274 17.69 18.33 -4.78
C THR A 274 16.30 18.77 -5.20
N GLY A 275 15.57 19.45 -4.32
CA GLY A 275 14.25 19.95 -4.62
C GLY A 275 13.86 21.16 -3.79
N TYR A 276 12.95 21.96 -4.33
CA TYR A 276 12.37 23.11 -3.67
C TYR A 276 10.85 23.07 -3.84
N SER A 277 10.13 23.15 -2.72
CA SER A 277 8.68 23.28 -2.70
C SER A 277 8.30 24.74 -2.43
N PHE A 278 7.59 25.35 -3.38
CA PHE A 278 6.94 26.65 -3.22
C PHE A 278 5.88 26.60 -2.10
N LEU A 279 5.16 25.47 -2.00
CA LEU A 279 4.23 25.23 -0.91
C LEU A 279 5.01 24.96 0.38
N GLY A 280 4.82 25.79 1.39
CA GLY A 280 5.55 25.71 2.65
C GLY A 280 7.02 26.14 2.60
N ARG A 281 7.54 26.60 1.45
CA ARG A 281 8.92 27.08 1.26
C ARG A 281 9.99 26.10 1.74
N ARG A 282 9.87 24.83 1.33
CA ARG A 282 10.73 23.74 1.79
C ARG A 282 11.90 23.50 0.86
N ILE A 283 13.09 23.34 1.41
CA ILE A 283 14.30 22.92 0.68
C ILE A 283 14.56 21.47 1.04
N ILE A 284 14.76 20.61 0.04
CA ILE A 284 14.98 19.19 0.26
C ILE A 284 16.26 18.78 -0.48
N GLY A 285 17.24 18.28 0.26
CA GLY A 285 18.46 17.70 -0.28
C GLY A 285 18.64 16.26 0.20
N ASN A 286 19.10 15.38 -0.68
CA ASN A 286 19.51 14.03 -0.30
C ASN A 286 20.78 13.62 -1.07
N LEU A 287 21.74 13.04 -0.36
CA LEU A 287 22.91 12.37 -0.93
C LEU A 287 22.82 10.88 -0.62
N GLY A 288 22.49 10.08 -1.63
CA GLY A 288 22.48 8.63 -1.56
C GLY A 288 23.79 8.04 -2.07
N TRP A 289 24.26 6.97 -1.44
CA TRP A 289 25.33 6.12 -1.94
C TRP A 289 24.89 4.66 -1.92
N ILE A 290 25.13 3.96 -3.03
CA ILE A 290 24.66 2.59 -3.22
C ILE A 290 25.80 1.70 -3.69
N SER A 291 25.93 0.59 -2.99
CA SER A 291 26.79 -0.55 -3.34
C SER A 291 25.94 -1.83 -3.41
N ARG A 292 26.58 -2.97 -3.67
CA ARG A 292 25.91 -4.27 -3.81
C ARG A 292 25.10 -4.63 -2.56
N ASN A 293 25.66 -4.46 -1.36
CA ASN A 293 24.99 -4.90 -0.12
C ASN A 293 24.70 -3.74 0.83
N LEU A 294 25.14 -2.52 0.52
CA LEU A 294 25.06 -1.38 1.42
C LEU A 294 24.44 -0.17 0.70
N THR A 295 23.43 0.42 1.32
CA THR A 295 22.86 1.72 0.94
C THR A 295 23.05 2.68 2.10
N LEU A 296 23.48 3.89 1.80
CA LEU A 296 23.61 4.99 2.76
C LEU A 296 22.90 6.21 2.19
N GLY A 297 22.27 7.01 3.03
CA GLY A 297 21.61 8.24 2.64
C GLY A 297 21.82 9.32 3.69
N LEU A 298 22.05 10.55 3.22
CA LEU A 298 22.02 11.75 4.05
C LEU A 298 20.92 12.64 3.50
N THR A 299 19.90 12.94 4.31
CA THR A 299 18.79 13.82 3.93
C THR A 299 18.86 15.09 4.76
N ALA A 300 18.66 16.25 4.14
CA ALA A 300 18.57 17.53 4.81
C ALA A 300 17.32 18.27 4.30
N THR A 301 16.54 18.81 5.23
CA THR A 301 15.38 19.66 4.96
C THR A 301 15.62 21.06 5.53
N GLU A 302 14.61 21.92 5.53
CA GLU A 302 14.67 23.22 6.22
C GLU A 302 14.71 23.12 7.75
N SER A 303 14.28 22.00 8.32
CA SER A 303 14.09 21.85 9.78
C SER A 303 14.94 20.75 10.40
N ALA A 304 15.41 19.77 9.64
CA ALA A 304 16.12 18.61 10.17
C ALA A 304 17.11 18.01 9.16
N ALA A 305 18.06 17.23 9.67
CA ALA A 305 18.92 16.37 8.88
C ALA A 305 18.87 14.94 9.42
N SER A 306 18.88 13.95 8.51
CA SER A 306 18.94 12.53 8.84
C SER A 306 20.01 11.79 8.08
N ALA A 307 20.47 10.70 8.69
CA ALA A 307 21.36 9.71 8.11
C ALA A 307 20.68 8.34 8.15
N ASP A 308 20.42 7.78 6.99
CA ASP A 308 19.85 6.44 6.81
C ASP A 308 20.89 5.46 6.28
N TRP A 309 20.70 4.19 6.64
CA TRP A 309 21.56 3.11 6.20
C TRP A 309 20.79 1.80 6.07
N ARG A 310 21.28 0.94 5.17
CA ARG A 310 20.76 -0.42 4.99
C ARG A 310 21.87 -1.37 4.54
N LEU A 311 22.06 -2.43 5.30
CA LEU A 311 22.87 -3.58 4.92
C LEU A 311 21.93 -4.71 4.48
N SER A 312 22.15 -5.28 3.29
CA SER A 312 21.37 -6.40 2.74
C SER A 312 22.30 -7.57 2.43
N LEU A 313 22.15 -8.63 3.21
CA LEU A 313 22.74 -9.95 3.04
C LEU A 313 21.65 -10.92 2.56
N PRO A 314 21.99 -12.13 2.05
CA PRO A 314 21.01 -13.07 1.50
C PRO A 314 19.80 -13.32 2.40
N ASP A 315 20.06 -13.60 3.69
CA ASP A 315 19.03 -13.97 4.65
C ASP A 315 18.76 -12.87 5.69
N LEU A 316 19.49 -11.76 5.64
CA LEU A 316 19.44 -10.71 6.67
C LEU A 316 19.50 -9.32 6.06
N SER A 317 18.48 -8.51 6.32
CA SER A 317 18.49 -7.07 6.04
C SER A 317 18.50 -6.30 7.35
N VAL A 318 19.50 -5.47 7.58
CA VAL A 318 19.57 -4.54 8.72
C VAL A 318 19.43 -3.12 8.19
N PHE A 319 18.69 -2.26 8.88
CA PHE A 319 18.41 -0.90 8.44
C PHE A 319 18.25 0.04 9.63
N GLY A 320 18.42 1.33 9.39
CA GLY A 320 18.13 2.35 10.37
C GLY A 320 18.16 3.76 9.79
N GLU A 321 17.67 4.70 10.57
CA GLU A 321 17.77 6.13 10.30
C GLU A 321 17.94 6.85 11.64
N PHE A 322 18.83 7.82 11.68
CA PHE A 322 18.98 8.76 12.78
C PHE A 322 18.72 10.17 12.26
N CYS A 323 17.98 10.98 13.00
CA CYS A 323 17.57 12.32 12.59
C CYS A 323 17.75 13.31 13.74
N SER A 324 18.19 14.51 13.38
CA SER A 324 18.36 15.64 14.28
C SER A 324 17.67 16.86 13.69
N SER A 325 16.75 17.44 14.46
CA SER A 325 16.21 18.77 14.21
C SER A 325 17.30 19.81 14.38
N TYR A 326 17.25 20.91 13.62
CA TYR A 326 18.19 22.02 13.81
C TYR A 326 17.99 22.75 15.15
N LEU A 327 16.89 22.46 15.86
CA LEU A 327 16.66 22.89 17.24
C LEU A 327 17.30 21.96 18.29
N GLY A 328 17.95 20.87 17.86
CA GLY A 328 18.64 19.91 18.74
C GLY A 328 17.81 18.70 19.18
N GLU A 329 16.58 18.58 18.69
CA GLU A 329 15.67 17.47 19.01
C GLU A 329 16.07 16.22 18.22
N LEU A 330 16.23 15.09 18.89
CA LEU A 330 16.76 13.88 18.28
C LEU A 330 15.67 12.82 18.08
N CYS A 331 15.78 12.02 17.03
CA CYS A 331 15.02 10.80 16.88
C CYS A 331 15.80 9.76 16.08
N GLY A 332 15.44 8.49 16.23
CA GLY A 332 16.11 7.42 15.51
C GLY A 332 15.31 6.15 15.51
N LEU A 333 15.51 5.33 14.48
CA LEU A 333 14.97 3.99 14.40
C LEU A 333 15.99 3.05 13.78
N ALA A 334 15.95 1.79 14.21
CA ALA A 334 16.77 0.73 13.67
C ALA A 334 16.01 -0.58 13.71
N GLY A 335 16.27 -1.46 12.77
CA GLY A 335 15.59 -2.73 12.68
C GLY A 335 16.32 -3.75 11.82
N LEU A 336 15.79 -4.95 11.83
CA LEU A 336 16.24 -6.03 10.96
C LEU A 336 15.06 -6.87 10.48
N ILE A 337 15.24 -7.47 9.31
CA ILE A 337 14.40 -8.53 8.75
C ILE A 337 15.33 -9.72 8.50
N TRP A 338 15.04 -10.84 9.12
CA TRP A 338 15.80 -12.09 9.03
C TRP A 338 14.93 -13.20 8.44
N VAL A 339 15.46 -13.91 7.45
CA VAL A 339 14.78 -14.98 6.71
C VAL A 339 15.65 -16.24 6.84
N PRO A 340 15.63 -16.94 7.98
CA PRO A 340 16.49 -18.10 8.21
C PRO A 340 16.23 -19.25 7.23
N GLU A 341 14.99 -19.40 6.81
CA GLU A 341 14.53 -20.46 5.92
C GLU A 341 13.46 -19.87 5.00
N TYR A 342 13.32 -20.46 3.81
CA TYR A 342 12.28 -20.07 2.87
C TYR A 342 10.90 -20.13 3.54
N GLY A 343 10.15 -19.03 3.42
CA GLY A 343 8.82 -18.92 4.02
C GLY A 343 8.78 -18.64 5.51
N ARG A 344 9.90 -18.38 6.19
CA ARG A 344 9.93 -17.96 7.60
C ARG A 344 10.65 -16.64 7.73
N LYS A 345 9.97 -15.62 8.23
CA LYS A 345 10.51 -14.27 8.39
C LYS A 345 10.36 -13.80 9.82
N PHE A 346 11.42 -13.19 10.34
CA PHE A 346 11.43 -12.48 11.61
C PHE A 346 11.76 -11.01 11.36
N ALA A 347 11.03 -10.13 12.02
CA ALA A 347 11.25 -8.70 11.93
C ALA A 347 11.33 -8.09 13.33
N LEU A 348 12.25 -7.14 13.50
CA LEU A 348 12.42 -6.36 14.72
C LEU A 348 12.63 -4.91 14.31
N GLN A 349 11.99 -3.98 15.02
CA GLN A 349 12.29 -2.56 14.89
C GLN A 349 12.24 -1.91 16.28
N ALA A 350 13.27 -1.16 16.62
CA ALA A 350 13.30 -0.24 17.74
C ALA A 350 13.25 1.19 17.21
N ARG A 351 12.51 2.06 17.91
CA ARG A 351 12.37 3.46 17.57
C ARG A 351 12.38 4.31 18.83
N TRP A 352 13.03 5.47 18.74
CA TRP A 352 13.15 6.42 19.82
C TRP A 352 12.94 7.83 19.27
N PHE A 353 12.12 8.60 19.95
CA PHE A 353 11.75 9.96 19.62
C PHE A 353 11.84 10.79 20.89
N ASP A 354 12.53 11.92 20.79
CA ASP A 354 12.49 12.95 21.83
C ASP A 354 11.06 13.53 21.98
N GLU A 355 10.79 14.14 23.14
CA GLU A 355 9.47 14.64 23.53
C GLU A 355 8.88 15.62 22.51
N ALA A 356 9.73 16.44 21.89
CA ALA A 356 9.32 17.45 20.91
C ALA A 356 8.69 16.85 19.64
N TRP A 357 9.09 15.63 19.25
CA TRP A 357 8.55 14.94 18.07
C TRP A 357 7.10 14.48 18.27
N LYS A 358 6.61 14.39 19.51
CA LYS A 358 5.22 13.99 19.83
C LYS A 358 4.81 12.63 19.26
N GLU A 359 5.79 11.74 19.11
CA GLU A 359 5.65 10.40 18.54
C GLU A 359 5.86 9.28 19.58
N TYR A 360 5.50 8.05 19.19
CA TYR A 360 5.65 6.86 20.04
C TYR A 360 7.03 6.20 19.86
N SER A 361 7.86 6.27 20.90
CA SER A 361 9.07 5.46 21.05
C SER A 361 8.70 4.03 21.43
N GLY A 362 9.41 3.01 20.95
CA GLY A 362 9.02 1.63 21.24
C GLY A 362 9.81 0.55 20.51
N ILE A 363 9.36 -0.68 20.71
CA ILE A 363 9.91 -1.87 20.06
C ILE A 363 8.74 -2.65 19.45
N ALA A 364 8.92 -3.04 18.19
CA ALA A 364 8.02 -3.92 17.46
C ALA A 364 8.74 -5.22 17.09
N LEU A 365 8.01 -6.33 17.18
CA LEU A 365 8.41 -7.67 16.79
C LEU A 365 7.40 -8.23 15.79
N GLY A 366 7.90 -8.94 14.79
CA GLY A 366 7.11 -9.61 13.78
C GLY A 366 7.64 -11.00 13.50
N TRP A 367 6.72 -11.95 13.34
CA TRP A 367 6.98 -13.30 12.86
C TRP A 367 5.97 -13.62 11.78
N GLU A 368 6.45 -14.08 10.63
CA GLU A 368 5.62 -14.36 9.47
C GLU A 368 6.03 -15.70 8.85
N THR A 369 5.03 -16.50 8.53
CA THR A 369 5.13 -17.68 7.68
C THR A 369 4.25 -17.51 6.44
N PHE A 370 4.16 -18.52 5.57
CA PHE A 370 3.21 -18.48 4.43
C PHE A 370 1.76 -18.23 4.84
N SER A 371 1.34 -18.78 5.98
CA SER A 371 -0.08 -18.78 6.39
C SER A 371 -0.33 -18.02 7.68
N VAL A 372 0.70 -17.57 8.39
CA VAL A 372 0.56 -16.94 9.71
C VAL A 372 1.37 -15.65 9.77
N VAL A 373 0.76 -14.57 10.25
CA VAL A 373 1.45 -13.32 10.59
C VAL A 373 1.14 -12.98 12.03
N CYS A 374 2.18 -12.81 12.85
CA CYS A 374 2.07 -12.37 14.23
C CYS A 374 2.94 -11.12 14.41
N THR A 375 2.36 -10.03 14.90
CA THR A 375 3.13 -8.84 15.28
C THR A 375 2.73 -8.33 16.65
N ALA A 376 3.70 -7.75 17.35
CA ALA A 376 3.51 -7.13 18.65
C ALA A 376 4.33 -5.84 18.69
N ASP A 377 3.72 -4.77 19.17
CA ASP A 377 4.34 -3.45 19.27
C ASP A 377 4.08 -2.88 20.66
N ALA A 378 5.14 -2.57 21.38
CA ALA A 378 5.12 -1.94 22.69
C ALA A 378 5.73 -0.55 22.56
N ALA A 379 4.93 0.47 22.85
CA ALA A 379 5.31 1.84 22.60
C ALA A 379 4.89 2.79 23.73
N TYR A 380 5.64 3.87 23.87
CA TYR A 380 5.45 4.90 24.87
C TYR A 380 5.67 6.28 24.24
N ARG A 381 4.75 7.20 24.54
CA ARG A 381 4.78 8.57 24.05
C ARG A 381 5.07 9.50 25.22
N LEU A 382 6.20 10.22 25.16
CA LEU A 382 6.79 10.97 26.27
C LEU A 382 5.93 12.18 26.69
N ASP A 383 5.52 13.03 25.75
CA ASP A 383 4.79 14.30 26.00
C ASP A 383 3.49 14.10 26.80
N LYS A 384 2.74 13.05 26.48
CA LYS A 384 1.47 12.74 27.14
C LYS A 384 1.57 11.61 28.15
N ARG A 385 2.75 11.02 28.33
CA ARG A 385 2.98 9.82 29.17
C ARG A 385 2.04 8.66 28.83
N LEU A 386 1.78 8.45 27.54
CA LEU A 386 0.82 7.43 27.07
C LEU A 386 1.54 6.16 26.66
N ALA A 387 1.21 5.05 27.31
CA ALA A 387 1.60 3.72 26.84
C ALA A 387 0.61 3.19 25.80
N GLN A 388 1.12 2.50 24.80
CA GLN A 388 0.35 1.80 23.78
C GLN A 388 0.96 0.43 23.51
N TYR A 389 0.10 -0.59 23.52
CA TYR A 389 0.45 -1.94 23.09
C TYR A 389 -0.47 -2.33 21.93
N LYS A 390 0.09 -2.83 20.84
CA LYS A 390 -0.67 -3.38 19.71
C LYS A 390 -0.24 -4.80 19.46
N THR A 391 -1.19 -5.65 19.13
CA THR A 391 -0.95 -7.03 18.71
C THR A 391 -1.79 -7.32 17.47
N LEU A 392 -1.24 -8.10 16.55
CA LEU A 392 -1.93 -8.58 15.39
C LEU A 392 -1.59 -10.05 15.20
N VAL A 393 -2.62 -10.87 15.02
CA VAL A 393 -2.48 -12.26 14.58
C VAL A 393 -3.36 -12.43 13.35
N GLN A 394 -2.78 -12.94 12.27
CA GLN A 394 -3.48 -13.19 11.04
C GLN A 394 -3.19 -14.61 10.54
N LEU A 395 -4.23 -15.36 10.25
CA LEU A 395 -4.19 -16.67 9.61
C LEU A 395 -4.75 -16.52 8.19
N LYS A 396 -4.00 -16.98 7.20
CA LYS A 396 -4.36 -16.96 5.76
C LYS A 396 -3.96 -18.29 5.12
N PRO A 397 -4.61 -19.42 5.46
CA PRO A 397 -4.38 -20.66 4.74
C PRO A 397 -4.75 -20.49 3.26
N GLU A 398 -3.94 -21.03 2.36
CA GLU A 398 -4.28 -21.15 0.94
C GLU A 398 -4.87 -22.54 0.69
N LEU A 399 -6.15 -22.59 0.32
CA LEU A 399 -6.85 -23.84 0.01
C LEU A 399 -7.29 -23.80 -1.46
N ALA A 400 -6.64 -24.61 -2.30
CA ALA A 400 -7.01 -24.78 -3.70
C ALA A 400 -7.61 -26.17 -3.92
N PHE A 401 -8.82 -26.22 -4.48
CA PHE A 401 -9.53 -27.45 -4.83
C PHE A 401 -9.81 -27.46 -6.33
N GLY A 402 -8.80 -27.81 -7.14
CA GLY A 402 -8.91 -27.77 -8.61
C GLY A 402 -9.13 -26.35 -9.12
N GLU A 403 -10.24 -26.13 -9.84
CA GLU A 403 -10.62 -24.80 -10.35
C GLU A 403 -11.30 -23.89 -9.29
N PHE A 404 -11.57 -24.41 -8.08
CA PHE A 404 -12.17 -23.65 -6.99
C PHE A 404 -11.09 -23.22 -6.00
N ILE A 405 -10.89 -21.90 -5.91
CA ILE A 405 -9.93 -21.31 -4.96
C ILE A 405 -10.74 -20.75 -3.80
N LEU A 406 -10.42 -21.19 -2.58
CA LEU A 406 -11.02 -20.71 -1.34
C LEU A 406 -9.92 -20.10 -0.47
N THR A 407 -10.11 -18.85 -0.06
CA THR A 407 -9.13 -18.14 0.76
C THR A 407 -9.79 -17.69 2.06
N PRO A 408 -9.86 -18.57 3.08
CA PRO A 408 -10.26 -18.16 4.41
C PRO A 408 -9.16 -17.28 5.02
N LYS A 409 -9.56 -16.18 5.65
CA LYS A 409 -8.64 -15.32 6.42
C LYS A 409 -9.25 -15.04 7.78
N LEU A 410 -8.49 -15.27 8.84
CA LEU A 410 -8.86 -14.89 10.19
C LEU A 410 -7.86 -13.86 10.68
N ARG A 411 -8.33 -12.70 11.11
CA ARG A 411 -7.50 -11.62 11.64
C ARG A 411 -8.02 -11.25 13.01
N TRP A 412 -7.14 -11.24 14.00
CA TRP A 412 -7.37 -10.65 15.30
C TRP A 412 -6.39 -9.51 15.51
N SER A 413 -6.88 -8.35 15.91
CA SER A 413 -6.04 -7.23 16.31
C SER A 413 -6.48 -6.68 17.67
N GLY A 414 -5.49 -6.46 18.54
CA GLY A 414 -5.67 -5.91 19.86
C GLY A 414 -4.90 -4.60 20.00
N ARG A 415 -5.50 -3.63 20.69
CA ARG A 415 -4.85 -2.37 21.09
C ARG A 415 -5.18 -2.09 22.55
N LEU A 416 -4.16 -1.96 23.39
CA LEU A 416 -4.28 -1.55 24.78
C LEU A 416 -3.62 -0.16 24.96
N ARG A 417 -4.36 0.79 25.52
CA ARG A 417 -3.90 2.11 25.95
C ARG A 417 -4.40 2.38 27.37
N PRO A 418 -3.61 2.06 28.41
CA PRO A 418 -4.08 2.07 29.80
C PRO A 418 -4.64 3.40 30.32
N SER A 419 -4.26 4.50 29.70
CA SER A 419 -4.67 5.87 30.09
C SER A 419 -5.91 6.40 29.35
N GLU A 420 -6.44 5.67 28.36
CA GLU A 420 -7.70 6.03 27.69
C GLU A 420 -8.91 5.55 28.53
N GLU A 421 -10.04 6.24 28.42
CA GLU A 421 -11.31 5.86 29.07
C GLU A 421 -11.76 4.43 28.68
N PHE A 422 -11.57 4.09 27.40
CA PHE A 422 -11.76 2.75 26.85
C PHE A 422 -10.40 2.15 26.46
N PRO A 423 -9.68 1.56 27.43
CA PRO A 423 -8.27 1.24 27.24
C PRO A 423 -8.05 0.09 26.25
N LEU A 424 -8.99 -0.84 26.15
CA LEU A 424 -8.84 -2.04 25.33
C LEU A 424 -9.75 -1.95 24.10
N ARG A 425 -9.16 -2.07 22.91
CA ARG A 425 -9.87 -2.23 21.64
C ARG A 425 -9.44 -3.54 20.99
N ASN A 426 -10.37 -4.44 20.76
CA ASN A 426 -10.13 -5.66 20.00
C ASN A 426 -11.01 -5.69 18.77
N ASP A 427 -10.48 -6.23 17.68
CA ASP A 427 -11.16 -6.45 16.42
C ASP A 427 -10.85 -7.87 15.95
N LEU A 428 -11.90 -8.64 15.70
CA LEU A 428 -11.85 -9.97 15.13
C LEU A 428 -12.61 -9.98 13.80
N ARG A 429 -11.91 -10.44 12.77
CA ARG A 429 -12.39 -10.43 11.40
C ARG A 429 -12.19 -11.81 10.79
N ALA A 430 -13.28 -12.38 10.28
CA ALA A 430 -13.26 -13.57 9.46
C ALA A 430 -13.69 -13.19 8.04
N ASP A 431 -12.82 -13.41 7.07
CA ASP A 431 -13.10 -13.28 5.64
C ASP A 431 -13.12 -14.67 4.99
N LEU A 432 -14.00 -14.85 4.02
CA LEU A 432 -14.03 -16.00 3.15
C LEU A 432 -14.20 -15.52 1.72
N GLU A 433 -13.18 -15.73 0.89
CA GLU A 433 -13.19 -15.37 -0.53
C GLU A 433 -13.17 -16.65 -1.37
N GLY A 434 -13.99 -16.70 -2.41
CA GLY A 434 -14.10 -17.81 -3.33
C GLY A 434 -14.15 -17.32 -4.77
N SER A 435 -13.46 -18.01 -5.68
CA SER A 435 -13.56 -17.73 -7.12
C SER A 435 -13.71 -19.00 -7.94
N TRP A 436 -14.52 -18.92 -8.99
CA TRP A 436 -14.79 -20.04 -9.90
C TRP A 436 -15.23 -19.55 -11.27
N ARG A 437 -14.43 -19.81 -12.32
CA ARG A 437 -14.77 -19.50 -13.73
C ARG A 437 -15.29 -18.07 -13.96
N GLY A 438 -14.58 -17.09 -13.38
CA GLY A 438 -14.95 -15.67 -13.44
C GLY A 438 -16.05 -15.26 -12.46
N TRP A 439 -16.74 -16.18 -11.79
CA TRP A 439 -17.59 -15.85 -10.64
C TRP A 439 -16.73 -15.62 -9.40
N THR A 440 -17.15 -14.65 -8.59
CA THR A 440 -16.53 -14.34 -7.32
C THR A 440 -17.59 -14.29 -6.22
N ALA A 441 -17.25 -14.82 -5.07
CA ALA A 441 -18.05 -14.73 -3.86
C ALA A 441 -17.14 -14.31 -2.70
N ALA A 442 -17.61 -13.42 -1.85
CA ALA A 442 -16.88 -13.01 -0.67
C ALA A 442 -17.84 -12.79 0.50
N GLY A 443 -17.45 -13.22 1.69
CA GLY A 443 -18.16 -12.95 2.93
C GLY A 443 -17.20 -12.41 3.98
N ARG A 444 -17.67 -11.46 4.79
CA ARG A 444 -16.93 -10.99 5.96
C ARG A 444 -17.83 -10.93 7.16
N PHE A 445 -17.34 -11.42 8.29
CA PHE A 445 -17.83 -11.12 9.61
C PHE A 445 -16.76 -10.34 10.38
N ASN A 446 -17.13 -9.18 10.93
CA ASN A 446 -16.26 -8.35 11.74
C ASN A 446 -16.92 -8.07 13.09
N ALA A 447 -16.26 -8.41 14.18
CA ALA A 447 -16.69 -8.11 15.54
C ALA A 447 -15.64 -7.21 16.20
N LEU A 448 -16.08 -6.16 16.87
CA LEU A 448 -15.21 -5.18 17.52
C LEU A 448 -15.76 -4.87 18.91
N TRP A 449 -14.88 -4.85 19.90
CA TRP A 449 -15.22 -4.47 21.27
C TRP A 449 -14.17 -3.50 21.82
N CYS A 450 -14.58 -2.23 21.98
CA CYS A 450 -13.82 -1.18 22.63
C CYS A 450 -14.64 -0.53 23.74
N GLU A 451 -15.76 0.09 23.39
CA GLU A 451 -16.69 0.69 24.34
C GLU A 451 -17.90 -0.24 24.58
N LYS A 452 -18.52 -0.70 23.50
CA LYS A 452 -19.55 -1.74 23.47
C LYS A 452 -19.20 -2.78 22.41
N PHE A 453 -20.01 -3.85 22.35
CA PHE A 453 -19.88 -4.85 21.30
C PHE A 453 -20.54 -4.35 20.01
N GLY A 454 -19.74 -4.15 18.97
CA GLY A 454 -20.16 -3.85 17.61
C GLY A 454 -19.87 -5.00 16.67
N TRP A 455 -20.73 -5.22 15.69
CA TRP A 455 -20.49 -6.22 14.65
C TRP A 455 -21.06 -5.82 13.30
N LEU A 456 -20.47 -6.39 12.26
CA LEU A 456 -20.86 -6.20 10.87
C LEU A 456 -20.71 -7.52 10.12
N TRP A 457 -21.68 -7.81 9.27
CA TRP A 457 -21.59 -8.92 8.32
C TRP A 457 -21.95 -8.45 6.92
N TYR A 458 -21.24 -8.92 5.91
CA TYR A 458 -21.66 -8.78 4.53
C TYR A 458 -21.39 -10.04 3.72
N ALA A 459 -22.18 -10.20 2.67
CA ALA A 459 -21.93 -11.13 1.58
C ALA A 459 -21.89 -10.35 0.26
N GLN A 460 -21.03 -10.81 -0.64
CA GLN A 460 -20.82 -10.25 -1.96
C GLN A 460 -20.78 -11.40 -2.97
N ALA A 461 -21.45 -11.19 -4.09
CA ALA A 461 -21.34 -12.06 -5.25
C ALA A 461 -21.06 -11.19 -6.47
N GLY A 462 -20.31 -11.73 -7.42
CA GLY A 462 -19.95 -10.99 -8.62
C GLY A 462 -19.53 -11.91 -9.75
N ARG A 463 -19.39 -11.31 -10.92
CA ARG A 463 -18.84 -11.94 -12.11
C ARG A 463 -17.88 -10.98 -12.78
N LYS A 464 -16.66 -11.44 -13.00
CA LYS A 464 -15.58 -10.75 -13.69
C LYS A 464 -15.23 -11.50 -14.97
N THR A 465 -15.22 -10.76 -16.07
CA THR A 465 -14.81 -11.20 -17.40
C THR A 465 -13.88 -10.14 -17.98
N GLU A 466 -13.27 -10.39 -19.14
CA GLU A 466 -12.37 -9.42 -19.78
C GLU A 466 -13.06 -8.08 -20.09
N ASN A 467 -14.34 -8.10 -20.49
CA ASN A 467 -15.07 -6.92 -20.94
C ASN A 467 -16.06 -6.37 -19.90
N PHE A 468 -16.36 -7.13 -18.85
CA PHE A 468 -17.41 -6.77 -17.90
C PHE A 468 -17.11 -7.27 -16.50
N THR A 469 -17.34 -6.41 -15.50
CA THR A 469 -17.34 -6.76 -14.08
C THR A 469 -18.64 -6.32 -13.45
N LEU A 470 -19.33 -7.21 -12.74
CA LEU A 470 -20.49 -6.91 -11.93
C LEU A 470 -20.26 -7.42 -10.53
N SER A 471 -20.63 -6.64 -9.53
CA SER A 471 -20.67 -7.11 -8.16
C SER A 471 -21.82 -6.50 -7.39
N LEU A 472 -22.49 -7.34 -6.62
CA LEU A 472 -23.55 -6.98 -5.69
C LEU A 472 -23.10 -7.37 -4.28
N ARG A 473 -23.18 -6.43 -3.34
CA ARG A 473 -22.86 -6.65 -1.93
C ARG A 473 -24.01 -6.22 -1.06
N GLY A 474 -24.47 -7.11 -0.18
CA GLY A 474 -25.44 -6.82 0.86
C GLY A 474 -24.83 -7.03 2.24
N GLY A 475 -25.12 -6.15 3.19
CA GLY A 475 -24.62 -6.27 4.55
C GLY A 475 -25.58 -5.75 5.60
N ILE A 476 -25.35 -6.17 6.83
CA ILE A 476 -26.07 -5.76 8.04
C ILE A 476 -25.04 -5.45 9.12
N PHE A 477 -25.36 -4.50 9.98
CA PHE A 477 -24.45 -4.08 11.04
C PHE A 477 -25.21 -3.55 12.26
N ARG A 478 -24.59 -3.73 13.42
CA ARG A 478 -25.02 -3.16 14.70
C ARG A 478 -23.79 -2.65 15.43
N ILE A 479 -23.63 -1.34 15.46
CA ILE A 479 -22.49 -0.67 16.07
C ILE A 479 -23.02 0.56 16.81
N ASP A 480 -23.19 0.43 18.13
CA ASP A 480 -23.94 1.42 18.91
C ASP A 480 -23.12 2.65 19.30
N GLU A 481 -21.79 2.52 19.42
CA GLU A 481 -20.88 3.62 19.76
C GLU A 481 -19.88 3.96 18.64
N TRP A 482 -19.53 5.24 18.55
CA TRP A 482 -18.63 5.74 17.51
C TRP A 482 -17.20 5.21 17.67
N ASN A 483 -16.79 4.90 18.90
CA ASN A 483 -15.51 4.27 19.21
C ASN A 483 -15.40 2.85 18.65
N ASP A 484 -16.53 2.17 18.44
CA ASP A 484 -16.63 0.82 17.90
C ASP A 484 -16.87 0.77 16.39
N ARG A 485 -16.76 1.91 15.69
CA ARG A 485 -16.97 1.99 14.24
C ARG A 485 -16.07 1.01 13.47
N ILE A 486 -16.68 0.32 12.52
CA ILE A 486 -16.01 -0.66 11.65
C ILE A 486 -15.84 -0.06 10.27
N TYR A 487 -14.61 -0.08 9.76
CA TYR A 487 -14.24 0.38 8.44
C TYR A 487 -14.24 -0.80 7.46
N VAL A 488 -14.90 -0.64 6.32
CA VAL A 488 -15.00 -1.70 5.31
C VAL A 488 -14.71 -1.13 3.94
N TYR A 489 -13.68 -1.64 3.26
CA TYR A 489 -13.41 -1.28 1.88
C TYR A 489 -14.54 -1.76 0.97
N GLN A 490 -14.99 -0.89 0.08
CA GLN A 490 -15.97 -1.20 -0.96
C GLN A 490 -15.36 -0.93 -2.33
N GLN A 491 -15.62 -1.82 -3.28
CA GLN A 491 -15.17 -1.64 -4.67
C GLN A 491 -15.71 -0.34 -5.25
N ASP A 492 -14.87 0.36 -6.00
CA ASP A 492 -15.16 1.68 -6.55
C ASP A 492 -14.50 1.88 -7.91
N ALA A 493 -14.89 2.95 -8.60
CA ALA A 493 -14.28 3.34 -9.86
C ALA A 493 -12.78 3.65 -9.67
N PRO A 494 -11.93 3.36 -10.66
CA PRO A 494 -10.49 3.63 -10.59
C PRO A 494 -10.21 5.09 -10.29
N GLY A 495 -9.21 5.37 -9.48
CA GLY A 495 -8.91 6.71 -9.01
C GLY A 495 -9.71 7.11 -7.76
N THR A 496 -10.70 6.34 -7.33
CA THR A 496 -11.49 6.64 -6.12
C THR A 496 -11.36 5.53 -5.11
N PHE A 497 -11.33 5.92 -3.83
CA PHE A 497 -11.20 4.99 -2.72
C PHE A 497 -12.32 5.24 -1.72
N ASN A 498 -13.04 4.20 -1.35
CA ASN A 498 -14.16 4.30 -0.42
C ASN A 498 -14.06 3.24 0.68
N VAL A 499 -13.83 3.74 1.90
CA VAL A 499 -13.81 2.94 3.12
C VAL A 499 -14.80 3.58 4.10
N PRO A 500 -16.12 3.34 3.92
CA PRO A 500 -17.12 3.85 4.85
C PRO A 500 -16.87 3.36 6.27
N ALA A 501 -17.10 4.27 7.22
CA ALA A 501 -17.21 3.94 8.63
C ALA A 501 -18.66 3.57 8.95
N PHE A 502 -18.92 2.29 9.21
CA PHE A 502 -20.22 1.84 9.68
C PHE A 502 -20.39 2.17 11.16
N TYR A 503 -21.50 2.85 11.47
CA TYR A 503 -21.91 3.28 12.79
C TYR A 503 -23.44 3.38 12.84
N GLY A 504 -24.06 2.92 13.92
CA GLY A 504 -25.51 2.75 14.08
C GLY A 504 -25.97 1.32 13.83
N ARG A 505 -27.28 1.13 13.67
CA ARG A 505 -27.90 -0.16 13.34
C ARG A 505 -28.63 -0.10 12.01
N GLY A 506 -28.29 -0.97 11.08
CA GLY A 506 -28.86 -0.89 9.74
C GLY A 506 -28.34 -1.92 8.76
N TRP A 507 -28.66 -1.69 7.49
CA TRP A 507 -28.22 -2.50 6.36
C TRP A 507 -27.62 -1.63 5.27
N ASN A 508 -26.81 -2.23 4.42
CA ASN A 508 -26.27 -1.61 3.24
C ASN A 508 -26.37 -2.51 2.01
N LEU A 509 -26.55 -1.90 0.85
CA LEU A 509 -26.56 -2.56 -0.45
C LEU A 509 -25.71 -1.75 -1.42
N SER A 510 -24.77 -2.42 -2.08
CA SER A 510 -23.86 -1.81 -3.04
C SER A 510 -23.87 -2.60 -4.34
N LEU A 511 -24.03 -1.90 -5.45
CA LEU A 511 -23.90 -2.43 -6.80
C LEU A 511 -22.71 -1.74 -7.48
N TYR A 512 -21.81 -2.53 -8.03
CA TYR A 512 -20.69 -2.07 -8.84
C TYR A 512 -20.74 -2.74 -10.21
N ALA A 513 -20.68 -1.95 -11.27
CA ALA A 513 -20.64 -2.43 -12.64
C ALA A 513 -19.53 -1.70 -13.41
N ALA A 514 -18.71 -2.45 -14.15
CA ALA A 514 -17.68 -1.93 -15.03
C ALA A 514 -17.82 -2.57 -16.40
N VAL A 515 -17.78 -1.76 -17.46
CA VAL A 515 -17.83 -2.22 -18.85
C VAL A 515 -16.60 -1.69 -19.58
N HIS A 516 -15.86 -2.57 -20.24
CA HIS A 516 -14.72 -2.24 -21.09
C HIS A 516 -15.13 -2.43 -22.56
N LEU A 517 -15.22 -1.34 -23.30
CA LEU A 517 -15.61 -1.32 -24.70
C LEU A 517 -14.35 -1.23 -25.55
N GLY A 518 -13.86 -2.42 -25.96
CA GLY A 518 -12.60 -2.55 -26.70
C GLY A 518 -11.40 -2.08 -25.88
N ARG A 519 -10.35 -1.60 -26.56
CA ARG A 519 -9.12 -1.16 -25.90
C ARG A 519 -9.16 0.28 -25.39
N HIS A 520 -10.10 1.09 -25.85
CA HIS A 520 -10.06 2.55 -25.66
C HIS A 520 -11.03 3.08 -24.61
N HIS A 521 -12.19 2.45 -24.42
CA HIS A 521 -13.26 3.03 -23.63
C HIS A 521 -13.59 2.15 -22.42
N SER A 522 -13.83 2.77 -21.27
CA SER A 522 -14.25 2.07 -20.06
C SER A 522 -15.22 2.92 -19.26
N ILE A 523 -16.26 2.30 -18.73
CA ILE A 523 -17.32 2.95 -17.97
C ILE A 523 -17.50 2.20 -16.65
N TRP A 524 -17.64 2.95 -15.56
CA TRP A 524 -17.95 2.42 -14.24
C TRP A 524 -19.20 3.08 -13.69
N LEU A 525 -20.09 2.26 -13.15
CA LEU A 525 -21.27 2.68 -12.40
C LEU A 525 -21.19 2.07 -11.01
N ARG A 526 -21.48 2.88 -10.00
CA ARG A 526 -21.66 2.43 -8.64
C ARG A 526 -22.92 3.02 -8.05
N LEU A 527 -23.73 2.17 -7.43
CA LEU A 527 -24.89 2.56 -6.64
C LEU A 527 -24.69 2.04 -5.22
N ASP A 528 -24.79 2.90 -4.23
CA ASP A 528 -24.65 2.54 -2.81
C ASP A 528 -25.83 3.06 -2.01
N CYS A 529 -26.40 2.22 -1.16
CA CYS A 529 -27.50 2.56 -0.29
C CYS A 529 -27.21 2.05 1.12
N VAL A 530 -27.35 2.92 2.12
CA VAL A 530 -27.28 2.59 3.54
C VAL A 530 -28.53 3.09 4.22
N GLN A 531 -29.20 2.23 4.98
CA GLN A 531 -30.42 2.57 5.71
C GLN A 531 -30.31 2.15 7.16
N TYR A 532 -30.98 2.90 8.04
CA TYR A 532 -30.90 2.76 9.50
C TYR A 532 -32.24 2.44 10.16
N PRO A 533 -33.00 1.42 9.67
CA PRO A 533 -34.35 1.15 10.16
C PRO A 533 -34.42 0.73 11.63
N TRP A 534 -33.32 0.22 12.20
CA TRP A 534 -33.27 -0.31 13.58
C TRP A 534 -32.43 0.56 14.52
N ASN A 535 -32.05 1.76 14.08
CA ASN A 535 -31.16 2.61 14.86
C ASN A 535 -31.89 3.16 16.10
N LEU A 536 -31.16 3.30 17.20
CA LEU A 536 -31.74 3.74 18.48
C LEU A 536 -32.33 5.16 18.39
N THR A 537 -31.72 6.02 17.59
CA THR A 537 -32.21 7.35 17.27
C THR A 537 -32.51 7.44 15.77
N PRO A 538 -33.54 8.19 15.34
CA PRO A 538 -33.81 8.42 13.93
C PRO A 538 -32.56 8.94 13.23
N ARG A 539 -32.14 8.22 12.18
CA ARG A 539 -30.95 8.55 11.41
C ARG A 539 -31.27 8.44 9.94
N GLN A 540 -30.91 9.47 9.19
CA GLN A 540 -31.13 9.49 7.75
C GLN A 540 -30.23 8.46 7.05
N GLY A 541 -30.82 7.75 6.09
CA GLY A 541 -30.09 6.89 5.18
C GLY A 541 -29.20 7.69 4.22
N LYS A 542 -28.40 6.96 3.47
CA LYS A 542 -27.53 7.50 2.42
C LYS A 542 -27.78 6.76 1.12
N LEU A 543 -27.97 7.50 0.04
CA LEU A 543 -27.98 6.98 -1.32
C LEU A 543 -26.91 7.71 -2.12
N GLU A 544 -25.99 6.97 -2.73
CA GLU A 544 -24.93 7.51 -3.57
C GLU A 544 -24.95 6.84 -4.95
N CYS A 545 -24.92 7.64 -6.00
CA CYS A 545 -24.73 7.20 -7.38
C CYS A 545 -23.43 7.80 -7.89
N ARG A 546 -22.58 6.98 -8.49
CA ARG A 546 -21.33 7.41 -9.11
C ARG A 546 -21.20 6.85 -10.51
N LEU A 547 -20.82 7.72 -11.43
CA LEU A 547 -20.54 7.37 -12.82
C LEU A 547 -19.15 7.88 -13.18
N GLN A 548 -18.37 7.04 -13.84
CA GLN A 548 -17.06 7.40 -14.34
C GLN A 548 -16.85 6.85 -15.74
N TYR A 549 -16.21 7.64 -16.59
CA TYR A 549 -15.80 7.28 -17.92
C TYR A 549 -14.30 7.51 -18.07
N ARG A 550 -13.64 6.58 -18.77
CA ARG A 550 -12.24 6.69 -19.15
C ARG A 550 -12.07 6.39 -20.63
N TRP A 551 -11.28 7.24 -21.26
CA TRP A 551 -10.72 7.01 -22.58
C TRP A 551 -9.20 6.81 -22.47
N ARG A 552 -8.63 5.86 -23.22
CA ARG A 552 -7.17 5.62 -23.29
C ARG A 552 -6.72 5.34 -24.73
N SER A 553 -5.49 5.72 -25.09
CA SER A 553 -4.87 5.42 -26.40
C SER A 553 -3.44 4.87 -26.29
#